data_AF-A0A5N5TNS4-F1
#
_entry.id   AF-A0A5N5TNS4-F1
#
_cell.length_a   1.000
_cell.length_b   1.000
_cell.length_c   1.000
_cell.angle_alpha   90.00
_cell.angle_beta   90.00
_cell.angle_gamma   90.00
#
_symmetry.space_group_name_H-M   'P 1'
#
loop_
_entity.id
_entity.type
_entity.pdbx_description
1 polymer ?
#
loop_
_entity_poly.entity_id
_entity_poly.type
_entity_poly.pdbx_seq_one_letter_code
_entity_poly.pdbx_strand_id
1 'polypeptide(L)'
;MGSQQYKFCGPSPRLPMCKRSEPAYTHAIFFDQSTYDILGIMANLHCLCLPPRTHVFHESTDDVIENMHVLGTTHTCSLLPFCDFESPCKEISLARTSSIVTTNCQCRKGFVCPTLSTEASPNNLNENFANGKVFSILCQPWY
;
A
#
# COMPACT_ATOMS: atom_id res chain seq x y z
N MET A 1 0.14 8.60 9.11
CA MET A 1 1.21 7.59 9.28
C MET A 1 0.60 6.26 8.86
N GLY A 2 1.23 5.54 7.91
CA GLY A 2 0.76 4.22 7.48
C GLY A 2 1.03 3.15 8.56
N SER A 3 0.35 2.02 8.47
CA SER A 3 0.52 0.90 9.43
C SER A 3 1.47 -0.19 8.93
N GLN A 4 2.15 0.02 7.80
CA GLN A 4 3.01 -0.99 7.19
C GLN A 4 4.25 -1.22 8.06
N GLN A 5 4.46 -2.47 8.46
CA GLN A 5 5.64 -2.94 9.17
C GLN A 5 6.28 -4.07 8.37
N TYR A 6 7.59 -3.97 8.13
CA TYR A 6 8.35 -5.00 7.44
C TYR A 6 9.01 -5.91 8.48
N LYS A 7 8.73 -7.20 8.39
CA LYS A 7 9.27 -8.23 9.28
C LYS A 7 10.20 -9.15 8.48
N PHE A 8 11.28 -9.56 9.12
CA PHE A 8 12.28 -10.45 8.53
C PHE A 8 12.25 -11.79 9.25
N CYS A 9 12.58 -12.88 8.54
CA CYS A 9 12.67 -14.21 9.13
C CYS A 9 13.81 -14.35 10.15
N GLY A 10 14.75 -13.40 10.17
CA GLY A 10 15.87 -13.34 11.10
C GLY A 10 16.12 -11.91 11.59
N PRO A 11 17.36 -11.62 12.08
CA PRO A 11 17.74 -10.27 12.45
C PRO A 11 17.51 -9.28 11.31
N SER A 12 17.09 -8.06 11.64
CA SER A 12 16.90 -7.00 10.64
C SER A 12 18.20 -6.78 9.86
N PRO A 13 18.18 -6.86 8.52
CA PRO A 13 19.36 -6.61 7.72
C PRO A 13 19.80 -5.16 7.84
N ARG A 14 21.11 -4.92 7.70
CA ARG A 14 21.66 -3.56 7.61
C ARG A 14 21.37 -3.02 6.20
N LEU A 15 20.26 -2.33 6.05
CA LEU A 15 19.85 -1.72 4.79
C LEU A 15 20.45 -0.31 4.62
N PRO A 16 20.93 0.05 3.41
CA PRO A 16 21.38 1.40 3.12
C PRO A 16 20.21 2.38 3.05
N MET A 17 20.52 3.67 3.02
CA MET A 17 19.53 4.72 2.75
C MET A 17 19.23 4.79 1.25
N CYS A 18 17.96 5.02 0.90
CA CYS A 18 17.60 5.08 -0.51
C CYS A 18 18.14 6.34 -1.20
N LYS A 19 18.77 6.14 -2.36
CA LYS A 19 19.06 7.16 -3.38
C LYS A 19 17.76 7.62 -4.05
N ARG A 20 17.87 8.70 -4.83
CA ARG A 20 16.71 9.27 -5.54
C ARG A 20 16.23 8.28 -6.61
N SER A 21 14.94 7.96 -6.58
CA SER A 21 14.26 7.12 -7.58
C SER A 21 14.75 5.67 -7.68
N GLU A 22 15.50 5.16 -6.69
CA GLU A 22 15.80 3.73 -6.65
C GLU A 22 14.65 2.93 -6.01
N PRO A 23 14.43 1.67 -6.40
CA PRO A 23 13.47 0.79 -5.75
C PRO A 23 13.80 0.65 -4.26
N ALA A 24 12.87 1.08 -3.41
CA ALA A 24 12.99 0.97 -1.96
C ALA A 24 12.36 -0.32 -1.45
N TYR A 25 11.22 -0.68 -2.02
CA TYR A 25 10.47 -1.88 -1.69
C TYR A 25 9.84 -2.44 -2.96
N THR A 26 9.94 -3.75 -3.16
CA THR A 26 9.28 -4.45 -4.26
C THR A 26 8.50 -5.63 -3.72
N HIS A 27 7.31 -5.87 -4.25
CA HIS A 27 6.62 -7.13 -4.00
C HIS A 27 5.98 -7.70 -5.27
N ALA A 28 5.92 -9.02 -5.33
CA ALA A 28 5.31 -9.76 -6.41
C ALA A 28 4.31 -10.76 -5.83
N ILE A 29 3.15 -10.86 -6.45
CA ILE A 29 2.15 -11.89 -6.17
C ILE A 29 2.12 -12.82 -7.37
N PHE A 30 2.23 -14.11 -7.10
CA PHE A 30 2.21 -15.17 -8.11
C PHE A 30 0.85 -15.85 -8.06
N PHE A 31 0.20 -15.96 -9.21
CA PHE A 31 -1.08 -16.60 -9.39
C PHE A 31 -0.93 -17.80 -10.34
N ASP A 32 -1.68 -18.86 -10.11
CA ASP A 32 -1.92 -19.86 -11.13
C ASP A 32 -2.70 -19.22 -12.28
N GLN A 33 -2.22 -19.33 -13.52
CA GLN A 33 -2.85 -18.65 -14.64
C GLN A 33 -4.25 -19.20 -14.98
N SER A 34 -4.55 -20.44 -14.61
CA SER A 34 -5.82 -21.10 -14.96
C SER A 34 -6.89 -20.92 -13.89
N THR A 35 -6.52 -20.96 -12.61
CA THR A 35 -7.46 -20.82 -11.50
C THR A 35 -7.46 -19.43 -10.87
N TYR A 36 -6.44 -18.61 -11.14
CA TYR A 36 -6.16 -17.37 -10.43
C TYR A 36 -5.96 -17.56 -8.92
N ASP A 37 -5.60 -18.78 -8.48
CA ASP A 37 -5.24 -19.03 -7.09
C ASP A 37 -3.87 -18.43 -6.77
N ILE A 38 -3.75 -17.82 -5.59
CA ILE A 38 -2.47 -17.25 -5.14
C ILE A 38 -1.51 -18.39 -4.78
N LEU A 39 -0.43 -18.52 -5.55
CA LEU A 39 0.65 -19.49 -5.34
C LEU A 39 1.67 -18.99 -4.32
N GLY A 40 1.89 -17.68 -4.27
CA GLY A 40 2.88 -17.11 -3.36
C GLY A 40 2.98 -15.60 -3.42
N ILE A 41 3.69 -15.05 -2.43
CA ILE A 41 4.00 -13.63 -2.33
C ILE A 41 5.49 -13.51 -2.02
N MET A 42 6.20 -12.69 -2.79
CA MET A 42 7.58 -12.33 -2.54
C MET A 42 7.63 -10.83 -2.24
N ALA A 43 8.33 -10.43 -1.19
CA ALA A 43 8.45 -9.05 -0.79
C ALA A 43 9.89 -8.77 -0.34
N ASN A 44 10.52 -7.75 -0.91
CA ASN A 44 11.89 -7.37 -0.63
C ASN A 44 11.98 -5.89 -0.28
N LEU A 45 12.63 -5.60 0.86
CA LEU A 45 13.02 -4.26 1.25
C LEU A 45 14.48 -4.05 0.88
N HIS A 46 14.75 -3.11 -0.04
CA HIS A 46 16.08 -2.88 -0.61
C HIS A 46 16.86 -1.80 0.15
N CYS A 47 16.17 -0.76 0.62
CA CYS A 47 16.77 0.37 1.31
C CYS A 47 15.74 1.08 2.21
N LEU A 48 16.20 2.04 3.03
CA LEU A 48 15.38 2.78 3.99
C LEU A 48 15.00 4.18 3.49
N CYS A 49 13.72 4.55 3.60
CA CYS A 49 13.29 5.94 3.42
C CYS A 49 13.55 6.77 4.68
N LEU A 50 14.29 7.87 4.53
CA LEU A 50 14.47 8.84 5.61
C LEU A 50 13.27 9.79 5.71
N PRO A 51 12.82 10.14 6.93
CA PRO A 51 11.80 11.17 7.11
C PRO A 51 12.17 12.48 6.40
N PRO A 52 11.20 13.19 5.79
CA PRO A 52 9.76 12.90 5.78
C PRO A 52 9.31 12.01 4.61
N ARG A 53 10.22 11.33 3.90
CA ARG A 53 9.88 10.44 2.78
C ARG A 53 9.32 9.10 3.28
N THR A 54 8.49 8.47 2.45
CA THR A 54 7.90 7.15 2.68
C THR A 54 7.96 6.33 1.38
N HIS A 55 7.66 5.04 1.47
CA HIS A 55 7.41 4.21 0.30
C HIS A 55 6.17 4.70 -0.43
N VAL A 56 6.33 5.12 -1.68
CA VAL A 56 5.26 5.56 -2.57
C VAL A 56 5.26 4.62 -3.77
N PHE A 57 4.08 4.17 -4.18
CA PHE A 57 3.91 3.38 -5.40
C PHE A 57 4.57 4.11 -6.58
N HIS A 58 5.37 3.38 -7.34
CA HIS A 58 6.03 3.90 -8.53
C HIS A 58 5.44 3.31 -9.79
N GLU A 59 5.40 1.98 -9.85
CA GLU A 59 4.95 1.24 -11.02
C GLU A 59 4.53 -0.19 -10.65
N SER A 60 3.80 -0.82 -11.54
CA SER A 60 3.44 -2.24 -11.50
C SER A 60 3.77 -2.91 -12.83
N THR A 61 4.19 -4.16 -12.76
CA THR A 61 4.37 -5.04 -13.91
C THR A 61 3.33 -6.16 -13.85
N ASP A 62 2.88 -6.58 -15.03
CA ASP A 62 1.93 -7.67 -15.21
C ASP A 62 2.53 -8.59 -16.28
N ASP A 63 2.99 -9.77 -15.84
CA ASP A 63 3.74 -10.71 -16.67
C ASP A 63 3.21 -12.14 -16.51
N VAL A 64 3.51 -13.00 -17.49
CA VAL A 64 3.22 -14.43 -17.43
C VAL A 64 4.53 -15.21 -17.56
N ILE A 65 4.86 -16.01 -16.54
CA ILE A 65 6.10 -16.79 -16.45
C ILE A 65 5.73 -18.24 -16.14
N GLU A 66 6.03 -19.18 -17.05
CA GLU A 66 5.86 -20.63 -16.81
C GLU A 66 4.47 -21.03 -16.27
N ASN A 67 3.39 -20.50 -16.90
CA ASN A 67 1.98 -20.66 -16.48
C ASN A 67 1.60 -20.01 -15.13
N MET A 68 2.45 -19.12 -14.61
CA MET A 68 2.12 -18.26 -13.49
C MET A 68 1.85 -16.85 -14.00
N HIS A 69 0.75 -16.25 -13.57
CA HIS A 69 0.51 -14.83 -13.72
C HIS A 69 1.16 -14.09 -12.57
N VAL A 70 1.98 -13.08 -12.86
CA VAL A 70 2.82 -12.39 -11.87
C VAL A 70 2.47 -10.91 -11.89
N LEU A 71 1.98 -10.41 -10.75
CA LEU A 71 1.76 -8.99 -10.52
C LEU A 71 2.88 -8.45 -9.64
N GLY A 72 3.82 -7.75 -10.27
CA GLY A 72 4.94 -7.09 -9.63
C GLY A 72 4.60 -5.64 -9.31
N THR A 73 5.10 -5.12 -8.20
CA THR A 73 4.98 -3.70 -7.85
C THR A 73 6.28 -3.19 -7.25
N THR A 74 6.59 -1.95 -7.59
CA THR A 74 7.78 -1.24 -7.15
C THR A 74 7.37 0.02 -6.42
N HIS A 75 7.98 0.25 -5.26
CA HIS A 75 7.84 1.46 -4.48
C HIS A 75 9.19 2.16 -4.37
N THR A 76 9.17 3.49 -4.45
CA THR A 76 10.35 4.34 -4.28
C THR A 76 10.19 5.22 -3.04
N CYS A 77 11.28 5.81 -2.55
CA CYS A 77 11.22 6.78 -1.45
C CYS A 77 10.90 8.19 -1.97
N SER A 78 9.67 8.64 -1.73
CA SER A 78 9.21 9.98 -2.10
C SER A 78 8.39 10.62 -0.98
N LEU A 79 8.12 11.91 -1.13
CA LEU A 79 7.10 12.58 -0.32
C LEU A 79 5.73 12.11 -0.78
N LEU A 80 4.77 12.04 0.16
CA LEU A 80 3.39 11.80 -0.21
C LEU A 80 2.89 12.95 -1.11
N PRO A 81 2.27 12.65 -2.26
CA PRO A 81 1.65 13.68 -3.09
C PRO A 81 0.48 14.32 -2.36
N PHE A 82 0.07 15.52 -2.76
CA PHE A 82 -1.18 16.08 -2.27
C PHE A 82 -2.37 15.34 -2.87
N CYS A 83 -3.43 15.16 -2.09
CA CYS A 83 -4.66 14.56 -2.58
C CYS A 83 -5.37 15.46 -3.60
N ASP A 84 -5.93 14.83 -4.62
CA ASP A 84 -6.98 15.44 -5.44
C ASP A 84 -8.31 15.43 -4.67
N PHE A 85 -9.27 16.26 -5.09
CA PHE A 85 -10.50 16.51 -4.33
C PHE A 85 -11.33 15.25 -4.06
N GLU A 86 -11.29 14.27 -4.96
CA GLU A 86 -12.07 13.03 -4.87
C GLU A 86 -11.21 11.81 -4.51
N SER A 87 -9.90 11.99 -4.36
CA SER A 87 -9.01 10.87 -4.05
C SER A 87 -8.99 10.57 -2.55
N PRO A 88 -9.10 9.29 -2.15
CA PRO A 88 -8.96 8.92 -0.75
C PRO A 88 -7.55 9.24 -0.25
N CYS A 89 -7.46 9.97 0.86
CA CYS A 89 -6.20 10.26 1.53
C CYS A 89 -5.58 9.00 2.15
N LYS A 90 -6.41 8.03 2.48
CA LYS A 90 -6.00 6.70 2.93
C LYS A 90 -7.09 5.66 2.70
N GLU A 91 -6.68 4.40 2.73
CA GLU A 91 -7.56 3.25 2.74
C GLU A 91 -7.35 2.43 4.01
N ILE A 92 -8.43 1.88 4.55
CA ILE A 92 -8.40 0.99 5.71
C ILE A 92 -9.02 -0.34 5.30
N SER A 93 -8.21 -1.38 5.25
CA SER A 93 -8.68 -2.76 5.06
C SER A 93 -8.81 -3.43 6.43
N LEU A 94 -10.01 -3.88 6.78
CA LEU A 94 -10.30 -4.64 8.00
C LEU A 94 -10.50 -6.11 7.64
N ALA A 95 -9.74 -6.98 8.29
CA ALA A 95 -9.97 -8.42 8.36
C ALA A 95 -10.37 -8.81 9.79
N ARG A 96 -10.79 -10.06 10.01
CA ARG A 96 -11.33 -10.53 11.31
C ARG A 96 -10.44 -10.23 12.52
N THR A 97 -9.12 -10.18 12.35
CA THR A 97 -8.14 -10.02 13.43
C THR A 97 -7.09 -8.95 13.16
N SER A 98 -7.15 -8.25 12.03
CA SER A 98 -6.13 -7.28 11.63
C SER A 98 -6.73 -6.13 10.84
N SER A 99 -6.04 -4.99 10.89
CA SER A 99 -6.33 -3.83 10.04
C SER A 99 -5.06 -3.37 9.32
N ILE A 100 -5.21 -2.99 8.06
CA ILE A 100 -4.14 -2.43 7.24
C ILE A 100 -4.57 -1.02 6.86
N VAL A 101 -3.74 -0.03 7.18
CA VAL A 101 -3.93 1.37 6.83
C VAL A 101 -2.87 1.77 5.81
N THR A 102 -3.33 2.04 4.60
CA THR A 102 -2.50 2.52 3.49
C THR A 102 -2.72 4.01 3.33
N THR A 103 -1.68 4.83 3.50
CA THR A 103 -1.76 6.28 3.27
C THR A 103 -1.40 6.56 1.82
N ASN A 104 -2.29 7.21 1.07
CA ASN A 104 -2.14 7.42 -0.37
C ASN A 104 -1.57 8.81 -0.68
N CYS A 105 -2.03 9.83 0.06
CA CYS A 105 -1.66 11.22 -0.18
C CYS A 105 -1.82 12.07 1.09
N GLN A 106 -1.27 13.28 1.08
CA GLN A 106 -1.44 14.27 2.14
C GLN A 106 -2.54 15.27 1.79
N CYS A 107 -3.38 15.62 2.76
CA CYS A 107 -4.41 16.63 2.56
C CYS A 107 -3.79 18.03 2.41
N ARG A 108 -4.45 18.87 1.62
CA ARG A 108 -4.06 20.28 1.44
C ARG A 108 -4.33 21.08 2.72
N LYS A 109 -3.73 22.26 2.83
CA LYS A 109 -3.91 23.17 3.97
C LYS A 109 -5.41 23.45 4.18
N GLY A 110 -5.87 23.35 5.43
CA GLY A 110 -7.28 23.51 5.80
C GLY A 110 -8.08 22.19 5.82
N PHE A 111 -7.46 21.08 5.40
CA PHE A 111 -8.07 19.76 5.43
C PHE A 111 -7.23 18.77 6.25
N VAL A 112 -7.89 17.79 6.84
CA VAL A 112 -7.30 16.68 7.59
C VAL A 112 -7.69 15.35 6.95
N CYS A 113 -6.81 14.36 7.07
CA CYS A 113 -7.16 12.97 6.75
C CYS A 113 -7.65 12.29 8.04
N PRO A 114 -8.95 12.05 8.21
CA PRO A 114 -9.51 11.53 9.47
C PRO A 114 -8.94 10.17 9.84
N THR A 115 -8.85 9.85 11.14
CA THR A 115 -8.38 8.53 11.63
C THR A 115 -9.43 7.43 11.46
N LEU A 116 -10.69 7.72 11.80
CA LEU A 116 -11.86 6.84 11.68
C LEU A 116 -13.09 7.76 11.59
N SER A 117 -13.48 8.24 10.41
CA SER A 117 -14.70 9.04 10.32
C SER A 117 -15.90 8.16 9.95
N THR A 118 -17.05 8.55 10.46
CA THR A 118 -18.41 8.09 10.12
C THR A 118 -18.76 8.21 8.63
N GLU A 119 -17.87 8.77 7.81
CA GLU A 119 -17.96 8.95 6.35
C GLU A 119 -17.02 8.01 5.59
N ALA A 120 -16.55 6.96 6.26
CA ALA A 120 -15.88 5.85 5.61
C ALA A 120 -16.86 5.22 4.61
N SER A 121 -16.71 5.55 3.33
CA SER A 121 -17.50 4.91 2.28
C SER A 121 -16.99 3.48 2.17
N PRO A 122 -17.81 2.46 2.50
CA PRO A 122 -17.40 1.10 2.21
C PRO A 122 -17.18 1.01 0.70
N ASN A 123 -16.00 0.58 0.28
CA ASN A 123 -15.83 0.23 -1.12
C ASN A 123 -16.80 -0.93 -1.37
N ASN A 124 -17.83 -0.70 -2.20
CA ASN A 124 -18.84 -1.72 -2.58
C ASN A 124 -18.24 -2.86 -3.43
N LEU A 125 -16.92 -3.01 -3.43
CA LEU A 125 -16.22 -4.18 -3.97
C LEU A 125 -16.39 -5.33 -2.98
N ASN A 126 -17.61 -5.86 -2.94
CA ASN A 126 -18.00 -7.11 -2.29
C ASN A 126 -17.44 -8.35 -3.02
N GLU A 127 -16.45 -8.17 -3.90
CA GLU A 127 -15.89 -9.23 -4.71
C GLU A 127 -14.52 -9.61 -4.12
N ASN A 128 -14.55 -10.69 -3.33
CA ASN A 128 -13.43 -11.60 -3.06
C ASN A 128 -12.39 -11.22 -1.99
N PHE A 129 -12.77 -10.57 -0.89
CA PHE A 129 -11.99 -10.66 0.36
C PHE A 129 -12.78 -11.40 1.43
N ALA A 130 -12.30 -12.58 1.84
CA ALA A 130 -12.90 -13.52 2.78
C ALA A 130 -13.38 -12.89 4.12
N ASN A 131 -14.55 -12.24 4.11
CA ASN A 131 -15.14 -11.45 5.20
C ASN A 131 -14.37 -10.17 5.58
N GLY A 132 -13.62 -9.58 4.65
CA GLY A 132 -12.94 -8.30 4.84
C GLY A 132 -13.82 -7.10 4.46
N LYS A 133 -13.54 -5.91 5.03
CA LYS A 133 -14.14 -4.64 4.59
C LYS A 133 -13.05 -3.63 4.27
N VAL A 134 -13.16 -2.95 3.14
CA VAL A 134 -12.25 -1.86 2.76
C VAL A 134 -13.00 -0.54 2.84
N PHE A 135 -12.38 0.45 3.46
CA PHE A 135 -12.91 1.78 3.64
C PHE A 135 -12.00 2.81 2.98
N SER A 136 -12.59 3.62 2.11
CA SER A 136 -11.93 4.78 1.51
C SER A 136 -12.21 6.02 2.35
N ILE A 137 -11.15 6.73 2.78
CA ILE A 137 -11.26 7.92 3.61
C ILE A 137 -10.80 9.14 2.82
N LEU A 138 -11.67 10.14 2.69
CA LEU A 138 -11.40 11.40 2.00
C LEU A 138 -10.86 12.47 2.96
N CYS A 139 -10.21 13.49 2.39
CA CYS A 139 -9.84 14.69 3.13
C CYS A 139 -11.09 15.47 3.56
N GLN A 140 -11.16 15.85 4.84
CA GLN A 140 -12.26 16.63 5.41
C GLN A 140 -11.75 18.00 5.89
N PRO A 141 -12.57 19.06 5.85
CA PRO A 141 -12.20 20.34 6.45
C PRO A 141 -11.83 20.20 7.93
N TRP A 142 -10.80 20.92 8.36
CA TRP A 142 -10.44 21.03 9.78
C TRP A 142 -11.37 22.04 10.46
N TYR A 143 -12.22 21.59 11.38
CA TYR A 143 -13.04 22.46 12.25
C TYR A 143 -12.30 22.79 13.54
#